data_AF-A0AA47N9P6-F1
#
_entry.id   AF-A0AA47N9P6-F1
#
_cell.length_a   1.000
_cell.length_b   1.000
_cell.length_c   1.000
_cell.angle_alpha   90.00
_cell.angle_beta   90.00
_cell.angle_gamma   90.00
#
_symmetry.space_group_name_H-M   'P 1'
#
loop_
_entity.id
_entity.type
_entity.pdbx_description
1 polymer ?
#
loop_
_entity_poly.entity_id
_entity_poly.type
_entity_poly.pdbx_seq_one_letter_code
_entity_poly.pdbx_strand_id
1 'polypeptide(L)'
;MPQNLVLDGGPPWGFRLTGGKEHNQPISIGRVTPGGKASLANLCRGDVILSIGGVATESMTLSEGQNAILSSTQQLCFKIERPETKLWSPQMEPFRVNLQADEKDLGHFEHKFNVRPRPFGNPAPVASIETIDDNNNSVSRPATRHVMAPVTKPQPPVAKLQKLPMCDVCGKGIIGPVVHAGEKWRHPACFLCAFCRVELKQRGYYLIDGELYCQEHASMRAQGAANPSQEGLAHVPLGLLDAVLAGHLQGLMQRLALKDTLERCFE
;
A
#
# COMPACT_ATOMS: atom_id res chain seq x y z
N MET A 1 -18.14 -2.27 20.54
CA MET A 1 -18.41 -1.39 21.71
C MET A 1 -17.63 -0.08 21.58
N PRO A 2 -18.27 1.08 21.79
CA PRO A 2 -17.60 2.38 21.71
C PRO A 2 -16.66 2.61 22.91
N GLN A 3 -15.46 3.12 22.65
CA GLN A 3 -14.42 3.41 23.64
C GLN A 3 -13.97 4.86 23.50
N ASN A 4 -13.82 5.55 24.63
CA ASN A 4 -13.24 6.90 24.66
C ASN A 4 -11.72 6.77 24.85
N LEU A 5 -10.95 7.42 23.98
CA LEU A 5 -9.50 7.48 24.07
C LEU A 5 -9.07 8.94 24.24
N VAL A 6 -8.07 9.15 25.09
CA VAL A 6 -7.41 10.44 25.29
C VAL A 6 -5.92 10.21 25.07
N LEU A 7 -5.33 10.98 24.15
CA LEU A 7 -3.89 11.00 23.91
C LEU A 7 -3.32 12.29 24.46
N ASP A 8 -2.30 12.18 25.30
CA ASP A 8 -1.60 13.33 25.89
C ASP A 8 -0.26 13.61 25.20
N GLY A 9 0.19 14.85 25.30
CA GLY A 9 1.54 15.28 24.90
C GLY A 9 1.65 15.85 23.50
N GLY A 10 0.52 16.21 22.87
CA GLY A 10 0.49 16.92 21.58
C GLY A 10 0.89 16.13 20.34
N PRO A 11 0.89 16.74 19.15
CA PRO A 11 1.39 16.13 17.93
C PRO A 11 2.92 15.88 17.99
N PRO A 12 3.46 14.87 17.29
CA PRO A 12 2.76 13.89 16.46
C PRO A 12 2.09 12.79 17.30
N TRP A 13 0.84 12.48 16.97
CA TRP A 13 0.04 11.47 17.69
C TRP A 13 0.39 10.01 17.35
N GLY A 14 1.06 9.79 16.22
CA GLY A 14 1.58 8.47 15.84
C GLY A 14 0.55 7.53 15.20
N PHE A 15 -0.42 8.07 14.45
CA PHE A 15 -1.35 7.27 13.65
C PHE A 15 -1.73 7.99 12.34
N ARG A 16 -2.38 7.26 11.43
CA ARG A 16 -2.93 7.81 10.18
C ARG A 16 -4.41 7.47 10.06
N LEU A 17 -5.17 8.45 9.57
CA LEU A 17 -6.57 8.30 9.21
C LEU A 17 -6.74 7.77 7.77
N THR A 18 -7.83 7.06 7.55
CA THR A 18 -8.33 6.59 6.24
C THR A 18 -9.84 6.78 6.16
N GLY A 19 -10.41 6.79 4.94
CA GLY A 19 -11.85 6.92 4.72
C GLY A 19 -12.29 8.39 4.56
N GLY A 20 -13.45 8.71 5.14
CA GLY A 20 -14.08 10.03 5.08
C GLY A 20 -15.34 10.03 4.22
N LYS A 21 -16.25 10.98 4.53
CA LYS A 21 -17.54 11.12 3.84
C LYS A 21 -17.40 11.21 2.32
N GLU A 22 -16.33 11.84 1.83
CA GLU A 22 -16.10 12.01 0.39
C GLU A 22 -15.87 10.67 -0.34
N HIS A 23 -15.47 9.62 0.37
CA HIS A 23 -15.22 8.30 -0.18
C HIS A 23 -16.35 7.30 0.16
N ASN A 24 -17.46 7.77 0.74
CA ASN A 24 -18.52 6.90 1.28
C ASN A 24 -17.96 5.83 2.24
N GLN A 25 -16.92 6.17 3.01
CA GLN A 25 -16.27 5.28 3.97
C GLN A 25 -16.17 5.97 5.33
N PRO A 26 -16.38 5.26 6.45
CA PRO A 26 -16.22 5.86 7.77
C PRO A 26 -14.76 6.22 8.03
N ILE A 27 -14.53 7.28 8.82
CA ILE A 27 -13.19 7.65 9.25
C ILE A 27 -12.63 6.54 10.14
N SER A 28 -11.52 5.95 9.74
CA SER A 28 -10.93 4.77 10.39
C SER A 28 -9.42 4.91 10.55
N ILE A 29 -8.85 4.12 11.47
CA ILE A 29 -7.41 4.07 11.71
C ILE A 29 -6.74 3.16 10.68
N GLY A 30 -5.94 3.75 9.78
CA GLY A 30 -5.22 3.02 8.75
C GLY A 30 -3.89 2.43 9.23
N ARG A 31 -3.13 3.19 10.00
CA ARG A 31 -1.82 2.77 10.55
C ARG A 31 -1.60 3.39 11.91
N VAL A 32 -0.94 2.64 12.79
CA VAL A 32 -0.45 3.12 14.08
C VAL A 32 1.06 2.89 14.14
N THR A 33 1.80 3.87 14.66
CA THR A 33 3.24 3.80 14.87
C THR A 33 3.52 2.98 16.13
N PRO A 34 4.25 1.85 16.05
CA PRO A 34 4.59 1.04 17.20
C PRO A 34 5.37 1.85 18.24
N GLY A 35 4.98 1.76 19.51
CA GLY A 35 5.61 2.51 20.61
C GLY A 35 5.28 4.02 20.64
N GLY A 36 4.40 4.50 19.75
CA GLY A 36 3.90 5.88 19.78
C GLY A 36 2.72 6.09 20.73
N LYS A 37 2.32 7.36 20.93
CA LYS A 37 1.19 7.75 21.80
C LYS A 37 -0.10 6.99 21.49
N ALA A 38 -0.47 6.90 20.21
CA ALA A 38 -1.63 6.12 19.79
C ALA A 38 -1.52 4.62 20.11
N SER A 39 -0.34 4.03 19.96
CA SER A 39 -0.11 2.62 20.32
C SER A 39 -0.25 2.38 21.82
N LEU A 40 0.25 3.32 22.65
CA LEU A 40 0.15 3.25 24.11
C LEU A 40 -1.30 3.38 24.59
N ALA A 41 -2.12 4.14 23.87
CA ALA A 41 -3.56 4.24 24.10
C ALA A 41 -4.37 3.07 23.51
N ASN A 42 -3.73 1.97 23.13
CA ASN A 42 -4.37 0.79 22.53
C ASN A 42 -5.14 1.07 21.24
N LEU A 43 -4.75 2.10 20.48
CA LEU A 43 -5.32 2.33 19.16
C LEU A 43 -4.82 1.26 18.19
N CYS A 44 -5.74 0.64 17.47
CA CYS A 44 -5.44 -0.43 16.52
C CYS A 44 -5.86 -0.04 15.11
N ARG A 45 -5.25 -0.69 14.11
CA ARG A 45 -5.69 -0.56 12.73
C ARG A 45 -7.10 -1.14 12.60
N GLY A 46 -7.97 -0.44 11.88
CA GLY A 46 -9.35 -0.83 11.64
C GLY A 46 -10.35 -0.27 12.66
N ASP A 47 -9.88 0.39 13.73
CA ASP A 47 -10.76 1.11 14.64
C ASP A 47 -11.49 2.22 13.88
N VAL A 48 -12.81 2.30 14.04
CA VAL A 48 -13.65 3.32 13.40
C VAL A 48 -13.80 4.49 14.36
N ILE A 49 -13.52 5.71 13.93
CA ILE A 49 -13.68 6.89 14.75
C ILE A 49 -15.12 7.39 14.62
N LEU A 50 -15.80 7.48 15.76
CA LEU A 50 -17.17 8.00 15.90
C LEU A 50 -17.21 9.50 16.18
N SER A 51 -16.21 10.04 16.89
CA SER A 51 -16.11 11.47 17.17
C SER A 51 -14.68 11.91 17.47
N ILE A 52 -14.26 13.10 17.01
CA ILE A 52 -12.95 13.72 17.28
C ILE A 52 -13.18 15.02 18.03
N GLY A 53 -12.54 15.21 19.20
CA GLY A 53 -12.69 16.44 19.99
C GLY A 53 -14.13 16.70 20.48
N GLY A 54 -14.94 15.65 20.59
CA GLY A 54 -16.37 15.74 20.90
C GLY A 54 -17.29 16.01 19.70
N VAL A 55 -16.74 16.23 18.50
CA VAL A 55 -17.52 16.42 17.27
C VAL A 55 -17.71 15.08 16.57
N ALA A 56 -18.96 14.72 16.24
CA ALA A 56 -19.27 13.50 15.52
C ALA A 56 -18.66 13.48 14.10
N THR A 57 -18.10 12.34 13.70
CA THR A 57 -17.38 12.19 12.42
C THR A 57 -18.23 11.62 11.29
N GLU A 58 -19.50 11.28 11.55
CA GLU A 58 -20.40 10.65 10.58
C GLU A 58 -20.57 11.44 9.27
N SER A 59 -20.56 12.76 9.37
CA SER A 59 -20.75 13.68 8.25
C SER A 59 -19.49 14.47 7.90
N MET A 60 -18.36 14.15 8.55
CA MET A 60 -17.09 14.85 8.43
C MET A 60 -16.26 14.29 7.26
N THR A 61 -15.64 15.19 6.50
CA THR A 61 -14.65 14.84 5.47
C THR A 61 -13.34 14.39 6.12
N LEU A 62 -12.50 13.67 5.36
CA LEU A 62 -11.20 13.24 5.85
C LEU A 62 -10.32 14.45 6.21
N SER A 63 -10.39 15.52 5.40
CA SER A 63 -9.61 16.74 5.61
C SER A 63 -10.00 17.47 6.90
N GLU A 64 -11.30 17.54 7.20
CA GLU A 64 -11.79 18.10 8.47
C GLU A 64 -11.34 17.27 9.65
N GLY A 65 -11.40 15.93 9.55
CA GLY A 65 -10.91 15.04 10.60
C GLY A 65 -9.41 15.19 10.85
N GLN A 66 -8.62 15.33 9.78
CA GLN A 66 -7.19 15.61 9.89
C GLN A 66 -6.93 16.98 10.55
N ASN A 67 -7.64 18.02 10.12
CA ASN A 67 -7.46 19.36 10.67
C ASN A 67 -7.87 19.43 12.15
N ALA A 68 -8.94 18.74 12.55
CA ALA A 68 -9.35 18.63 13.96
C ALA A 68 -8.32 17.92 14.85
N ILE A 69 -7.61 16.92 14.31
CA ILE A 69 -6.52 16.24 15.02
C ILE A 69 -5.28 17.13 15.11
N LEU A 70 -4.99 17.89 14.05
CA LEU A 70 -3.84 18.79 13.98
C LEU A 70 -4.04 20.05 14.85
N SER A 71 -5.28 20.53 15.00
CA SER A 71 -5.60 21.68 15.86
C SER A 71 -5.50 21.34 17.36
N SER A 72 -5.50 20.05 17.71
CA SER A 72 -5.32 19.58 19.09
C SER A 72 -3.85 19.66 19.49
N THR A 73 -3.50 20.52 20.44
CA THR A 73 -2.09 20.81 20.81
C THR A 73 -1.59 20.09 22.05
N GLN A 74 -2.44 19.88 23.06
CA GLN A 74 -2.04 19.27 24.34
C GLN A 74 -2.64 17.87 24.51
N GLN A 75 -3.93 17.74 24.20
CA GLN A 75 -4.67 16.49 24.32
C GLN A 75 -5.55 16.28 23.09
N LEU A 76 -5.67 15.03 22.68
CA LEU A 76 -6.59 14.62 21.63
C LEU A 76 -7.55 13.57 22.18
N CYS A 77 -8.82 13.93 22.32
CA CYS A 77 -9.87 13.01 22.73
C CYS A 77 -10.70 12.56 21.52
N PHE A 78 -11.00 11.27 21.44
CA PHE A 78 -11.87 10.74 20.41
C PHE A 78 -12.57 9.47 20.86
N LYS A 79 -13.73 9.22 20.27
CA LYS A 79 -14.47 7.96 20.45
C LYS A 79 -14.16 7.06 19.28
N ILE A 80 -13.71 5.85 19.58
CA ILE A 80 -13.59 4.79 18.60
C ILE A 80 -14.66 3.74 18.83
N GLU A 81 -15.03 3.04 17.78
CA GLU A 81 -15.72 1.78 17.82
C GLU A 81 -14.78 0.71 17.27
N ARG A 82 -14.51 -0.31 18.08
CA ARG A 82 -14.00 -1.56 17.54
C ARG A 82 -15.18 -2.32 16.95
N PRO A 83 -15.25 -2.50 15.62
CA PRO A 83 -16.10 -3.54 15.09
C PRO A 83 -15.61 -4.83 15.74
N GLU A 84 -16.47 -5.50 16.51
CA GLU A 84 -16.13 -6.80 17.07
C GLU A 84 -15.60 -7.65 15.93
N THR A 85 -14.49 -8.32 16.19
CA THR A 85 -13.87 -9.21 15.23
C THR A 85 -14.92 -10.22 14.78
N LYS A 86 -15.52 -10.00 13.60
CA LYS A 86 -15.63 -11.11 12.66
C LYS A 86 -14.18 -11.47 12.38
N LEU A 87 -13.60 -12.24 13.29
CA LEU A 87 -12.47 -13.09 13.01
C LEU A 87 -12.88 -13.75 11.72
N TRP A 88 -12.23 -13.41 10.62
CA TRP A 88 -12.18 -14.33 9.51
C TRP A 88 -11.37 -15.52 10.04
N SER A 89 -12.04 -16.41 10.77
CA SER A 89 -11.65 -17.80 10.81
C SER A 89 -12.08 -18.35 9.45
N PRO A 90 -11.16 -18.88 8.62
CA PRO A 90 -11.61 -19.71 7.52
C PRO A 90 -12.49 -20.81 8.12
N GLN A 91 -13.77 -20.84 7.76
CA GLN A 91 -14.67 -21.89 8.17
C GLN A 91 -14.30 -23.16 7.41
N MET A 92 -13.30 -23.86 7.92
CA MET A 92 -13.18 -25.29 7.71
C MET A 92 -14.07 -25.91 8.78
N GLU A 93 -15.21 -26.43 8.36
CA GLU A 93 -15.96 -27.42 9.14
C GLU A 93 -14.95 -28.42 9.72
N PRO A 94 -15.07 -28.78 11.01
CA PRO A 94 -14.16 -29.74 11.62
C PRO A 94 -14.33 -31.06 10.88
N PHE A 95 -13.42 -31.36 9.97
CA PHE A 95 -13.35 -32.68 9.39
C PHE A 95 -13.14 -33.62 10.56
N ARG A 96 -14.10 -34.53 10.74
CA ARG A 96 -13.97 -35.63 11.68
C ARG A 96 -12.65 -36.32 11.33
N VAL A 97 -11.71 -36.25 12.25
CA VAL A 97 -10.57 -37.16 12.29
C VAL A 97 -11.15 -38.55 12.53
N ASN A 98 -11.56 -39.21 11.44
CA ASN A 98 -11.84 -40.62 11.45
C ASN A 98 -10.48 -41.31 11.37
N LEU A 99 -10.04 -41.80 12.52
CA LEU A 99 -8.94 -42.75 12.65
C LEU A 99 -9.28 -44.00 11.85
N GLN A 100 -8.93 -44.01 10.57
CA GLN A 100 -8.69 -45.22 9.82
C GLN A 100 -7.51 -44.92 8.89
N ALA A 101 -6.35 -45.43 9.30
CA ALA A 101 -5.16 -45.50 8.49
C ALA A 101 -5.52 -46.33 7.24
N ASP A 102 -5.54 -45.66 6.09
CA ASP A 102 -5.56 -46.34 4.80
C ASP A 102 -4.18 -46.15 4.17
N GLU A 103 -3.47 -47.27 4.10
CA GLU A 103 -2.10 -47.45 3.66
C GLU A 103 -1.97 -47.05 2.18
N LYS A 104 -1.24 -45.97 1.87
CA LYS A 104 -0.84 -45.66 0.50
C LYS A 104 0.67 -45.61 0.35
N ASP A 105 1.18 -46.81 0.07
CA ASP A 105 2.18 -47.16 -0.92
C ASP A 105 3.30 -46.14 -1.24
N LEU A 106 4.42 -46.44 -0.60
CA LEU A 106 5.82 -46.25 -0.96
C LEU A 106 6.13 -45.70 -2.37
N GLY A 107 6.33 -44.38 -2.44
CA GLY A 107 7.11 -43.71 -3.49
C GLY A 107 8.23 -42.88 -2.87
N HIS A 108 9.34 -43.53 -2.54
CA HIS A 108 10.55 -42.92 -1.98
C HIS A 108 11.15 -41.86 -2.93
N PHE A 109 11.03 -40.58 -2.58
CA PHE A 109 11.86 -39.50 -3.14
C PHE A 109 12.40 -38.64 -1.99
N GLU A 110 13.67 -38.88 -1.61
CA GLU A 110 14.34 -38.18 -0.51
C GLU A 110 14.54 -36.69 -0.82
N HIS A 111 13.79 -35.82 -0.15
CA HIS A 111 14.24 -34.45 0.10
C HIS A 111 15.07 -34.41 1.38
N LYS A 112 16.40 -34.50 1.23
CA LYS A 112 17.39 -34.25 2.28
C LYS A 112 17.35 -32.79 2.73
N PHE A 113 16.53 -32.47 3.73
CA PHE A 113 16.61 -31.21 4.48
C PHE A 113 16.61 -31.46 5.98
N ASN A 114 17.64 -32.14 6.50
CA ASN A 114 18.16 -31.91 7.85
C ASN A 114 19.52 -32.61 8.07
N VAL A 115 20.57 -32.20 7.34
CA VAL A 115 21.90 -32.79 7.54
C VAL A 115 22.54 -32.18 8.80
N ARG A 116 22.64 -32.99 9.86
CA ARG A 116 23.48 -32.68 11.03
C ARG A 116 24.93 -32.47 10.57
N PRO A 117 25.64 -31.41 10.99
CA PRO A 117 27.05 -31.25 10.67
C PRO A 117 27.87 -32.40 11.32
N ARG A 118 28.74 -33.03 10.53
CA ARG A 118 29.67 -34.07 11.02
C ARG A 118 30.81 -33.42 11.81
N PRO A 119 31.31 -34.07 12.89
CA PRO A 119 32.48 -33.58 13.60
C PRO A 119 33.73 -33.73 12.72
N PHE A 120 34.67 -32.80 12.86
CA PHE A 120 35.96 -32.83 12.19
C PHE A 120 36.71 -34.12 12.57
N GLY A 121 36.93 -35.00 11.58
CA GLY A 121 37.68 -36.23 11.75
C GLY A 121 39.19 -35.96 11.82
N ASN A 122 39.84 -36.69 12.72
CA ASN A 122 41.29 -36.79 12.90
C ASN A 122 42.07 -36.92 11.58
N PRO A 123 43.28 -36.33 11.48
CA PRO A 123 44.24 -36.72 10.46
C PRO A 123 44.89 -38.08 10.80
N ALA A 124 45.11 -38.89 9.76
CA ALA A 124 45.85 -40.15 9.83
C ALA A 124 47.35 -39.93 10.08
N PRO A 125 48.07 -40.91 10.67
CA PRO A 125 49.47 -40.77 11.03
C PRO A 125 50.37 -41.16 9.85
N VAL A 126 51.46 -40.41 9.64
CA VAL A 126 52.83 -40.93 9.49
C VAL A 126 53.79 -39.76 9.27
N ALA A 127 54.75 -39.61 10.18
CA ALA A 127 56.17 -39.40 9.92
C ALA A 127 56.80 -38.84 11.20
N SER A 128 57.48 -39.72 11.92
CA SER A 128 58.58 -39.41 12.81
C SER A 128 59.63 -38.59 12.05
N ILE A 129 60.16 -37.53 12.69
CA ILE A 129 61.58 -37.15 12.76
C ILE A 129 61.71 -35.90 13.67
N GLU A 130 62.33 -36.15 14.82
CA GLU A 130 63.36 -35.36 15.53
C GLU A 130 63.07 -33.92 16.00
N THR A 131 62.84 -33.86 17.32
CA THR A 131 63.53 -33.00 18.32
C THR A 131 64.12 -31.66 17.89
N ILE A 132 63.53 -30.58 18.41
CA ILE A 132 64.29 -29.39 18.84
C ILE A 132 63.88 -29.05 20.26
N ASP A 133 64.65 -29.59 21.18
CA ASP A 133 64.96 -29.07 22.50
C ASP A 133 65.62 -27.70 22.36
N ASP A 134 65.11 -26.68 23.06
CA ASP A 134 65.92 -26.05 24.09
C ASP A 134 65.11 -25.07 24.96
N ASN A 135 65.23 -25.39 26.24
CA ASN A 135 64.79 -24.70 27.42
C ASN A 135 65.67 -23.45 27.64
N ASN A 136 65.08 -22.34 28.11
CA ASN A 136 65.42 -21.73 29.41
C ASN A 136 65.19 -20.20 29.48
N ASN A 137 64.54 -19.84 30.59
CA ASN A 137 64.78 -18.67 31.43
C ASN A 137 63.89 -17.41 31.29
N SER A 138 62.94 -17.35 32.22
CA SER A 138 62.83 -16.30 33.27
C SER A 138 61.74 -15.23 33.20
N VAL A 139 61.07 -15.14 34.36
CA VAL A 139 60.37 -14.02 35.02
C VAL A 139 58.93 -13.70 34.61
N SER A 140 58.04 -14.08 35.53
CA SER A 140 56.64 -13.69 35.68
C SER A 140 56.45 -12.19 35.97
N ARG A 141 55.58 -11.51 35.22
CA ARG A 141 54.73 -10.39 35.72
C ARG A 141 53.35 -10.46 35.06
N PRO A 142 52.24 -10.24 35.80
CA PRO A 142 50.90 -10.27 35.26
C PRO A 142 50.56 -8.90 34.67
N ALA A 143 50.21 -8.84 33.39
CA ALA A 143 49.68 -7.62 32.76
C ALA A 143 48.57 -8.02 31.79
N THR A 144 47.34 -7.76 32.23
CA THR A 144 46.07 -7.64 31.48
C THR A 144 46.11 -8.04 30.01
N ARG A 145 45.47 -9.17 29.65
CA ARG A 145 45.12 -9.45 28.26
C ARG A 145 44.12 -8.39 27.79
N HIS A 146 44.52 -7.58 26.81
CA HIS A 146 43.58 -6.73 26.08
C HIS A 146 42.56 -7.62 25.37
N VAL A 147 41.28 -7.42 25.68
CA VAL A 147 40.18 -7.98 24.90
C VAL A 147 39.96 -7.06 23.70
N MET A 148 40.20 -7.56 22.48
CA MET A 148 39.72 -6.87 21.28
C MET A 148 38.24 -7.21 21.08
N ALA A 149 37.44 -6.21 20.73
CA ALA A 149 36.03 -6.39 20.43
C ALA A 149 35.84 -7.39 19.25
N PRO A 150 34.73 -8.15 19.18
CA PRO A 150 34.49 -9.06 18.07
C PRO A 150 34.40 -8.28 16.77
N VAL A 151 35.37 -8.46 15.88
CA VAL A 151 35.29 -7.97 14.51
C VAL A 151 34.11 -8.66 13.85
N THR A 152 33.19 -7.85 13.34
CA THR A 152 32.07 -8.28 12.52
C THR A 152 32.57 -9.18 11.41
N LYS A 153 32.00 -10.38 11.31
CA LYS A 153 32.23 -11.36 10.24
C LYS A 153 32.50 -10.67 8.88
N PRO A 154 33.59 -11.02 8.18
CA PRO A 154 33.74 -10.68 6.78
C PRO A 154 32.53 -11.19 5.99
N GLN A 155 31.98 -10.32 5.14
CA GLN A 155 30.88 -10.66 4.25
C GLN A 155 31.26 -11.86 3.36
N PRO A 156 30.33 -12.79 3.08
CA PRO A 156 30.58 -13.86 2.13
C PRO A 156 30.94 -13.28 0.75
N PRO A 157 31.73 -14.02 -0.06
CA PRO A 157 32.22 -13.53 -1.33
C PRO A 157 31.06 -13.12 -2.22
N VAL A 158 31.15 -11.90 -2.76
CA VAL A 158 30.25 -11.33 -3.77
C VAL A 158 29.93 -12.38 -4.81
N ALA A 159 28.73 -12.95 -4.67
CA ALA A 159 28.15 -13.82 -5.67
C ALA A 159 28.17 -13.05 -6.99
N LYS A 160 28.70 -13.72 -8.02
CA LYS A 160 28.76 -13.31 -9.42
C LYS A 160 27.64 -12.33 -9.75
N LEU A 161 28.01 -11.13 -10.20
CA LEU A 161 27.11 -10.06 -10.64
C LEU A 161 26.25 -10.58 -11.82
N GLN A 162 25.21 -11.33 -11.50
CA GLN A 162 24.16 -11.69 -12.44
C GLN A 162 23.52 -10.37 -12.84
N LYS A 163 23.73 -9.98 -14.10
CA LYS A 163 23.39 -8.69 -14.68
C LYS A 163 21.96 -8.31 -14.29
N LEU A 164 21.82 -7.26 -13.46
CA LEU A 164 20.51 -6.82 -12.99
C LEU A 164 19.65 -6.41 -14.19
N PRO A 165 18.34 -6.73 -14.20
CA PRO A 165 17.45 -6.32 -15.28
C PRO A 165 17.45 -4.80 -15.41
N MET A 166 17.60 -4.29 -16.63
CA MET A 166 17.69 -2.86 -16.89
C MET A 166 16.31 -2.30 -17.20
N CYS A 167 16.00 -1.15 -16.62
CA CYS A 167 14.74 -0.48 -16.90
C CYS A 167 14.76 0.16 -18.28
N ASP A 168 13.77 -0.18 -19.12
CA ASP A 168 13.61 0.35 -20.48
C ASP A 168 13.38 1.87 -20.53
N VAL A 169 12.86 2.48 -19.45
CA VAL A 169 12.57 3.93 -19.40
C VAL A 169 13.76 4.75 -18.91
N CYS A 170 14.46 4.30 -17.87
CA CYS A 170 15.53 5.09 -17.25
C CYS A 170 16.94 4.53 -17.50
N GLY A 171 17.07 3.38 -18.15
CA GLY A 171 18.35 2.72 -18.47
C GLY A 171 19.15 2.23 -17.25
N LYS A 172 18.63 2.39 -16.03
CA LYS A 172 19.30 1.97 -14.79
C LYS A 172 18.92 0.54 -14.42
N GLY A 173 19.85 -0.17 -13.78
CA GLY A 173 19.58 -1.50 -13.21
C GLY A 173 18.50 -1.42 -12.13
N ILE A 174 17.53 -2.32 -12.20
CA ILE A 174 16.41 -2.38 -11.28
C ILE A 174 16.87 -3.10 -10.01
N ILE A 175 16.94 -2.38 -8.91
CA ILE A 175 17.29 -2.91 -7.58
C ILE A 175 16.02 -2.99 -6.75
N GLY A 176 15.55 -4.20 -6.45
CA GLY A 176 14.34 -4.42 -5.65
C GLY A 176 13.12 -4.82 -6.50
N PRO A 177 11.89 -4.40 -6.13
CA PRO A 177 10.67 -4.81 -6.82
C PRO A 177 10.68 -4.43 -8.29
N VAL A 178 10.29 -5.37 -9.15
CA VAL A 178 10.26 -5.19 -10.60
C VAL A 178 8.86 -5.40 -11.15
N VAL A 179 8.49 -4.63 -12.17
CA VAL A 179 7.22 -4.77 -12.87
C VAL A 179 7.47 -5.08 -14.34
N HIS A 180 6.67 -6.00 -14.87
CA HIS A 180 6.72 -6.42 -16.27
C HIS A 180 5.63 -5.71 -17.08
N ALA A 181 6.02 -5.17 -18.24
CA ALA A 181 5.13 -4.53 -19.20
C ALA A 181 5.28 -5.28 -20.54
N GLY A 182 4.49 -6.34 -20.75
CA GLY A 182 4.76 -7.29 -21.84
C GLY A 182 6.14 -7.93 -21.65
N GLU A 183 7.05 -7.74 -22.61
CA GLU A 183 8.42 -8.31 -22.58
C GLU A 183 9.47 -7.39 -21.92
N LYS A 184 9.07 -6.23 -21.41
CA LYS A 184 10.00 -5.21 -20.92
C LYS A 184 9.97 -5.06 -19.40
N TRP A 185 11.15 -4.83 -18.82
CA TRP A 185 11.36 -4.69 -17.38
C TRP A 185 11.37 -3.21 -17.01
N ARG A 186 10.59 -2.81 -16.01
CA ARG A 186 10.55 -1.41 -15.53
C ARG A 186 10.52 -1.32 -14.02
N HIS A 187 10.95 -0.17 -13.51
CA HIS A 187 10.75 0.17 -12.10
C HIS A 187 9.27 0.40 -11.80
N PRO A 188 8.82 0.15 -10.56
CA PRO A 188 7.48 0.53 -10.12
C PRO A 188 7.18 2.03 -10.32
N ALA A 189 8.21 2.89 -10.16
CA ALA A 189 8.11 4.33 -10.41
C ALA A 189 8.14 4.70 -11.91
N CYS A 190 8.67 3.83 -12.78
CA CYS A 190 8.71 4.04 -14.23
C CYS A 190 7.51 3.40 -14.96
N PHE A 191 6.58 2.79 -14.20
CA PHE A 191 5.41 2.11 -14.73
C PHE A 191 4.23 3.09 -14.80
N LEU A 192 4.37 4.04 -15.72
CA LEU A 192 3.49 5.19 -15.88
C LEU A 192 2.78 5.15 -17.23
N CYS A 193 1.61 5.76 -17.30
CA CYS A 193 0.92 6.00 -18.57
C CYS A 193 1.72 6.98 -19.45
N ALA A 194 1.86 6.69 -20.74
CA ALA A 194 2.57 7.56 -21.69
C ALA A 194 1.96 8.98 -21.82
N PHE A 195 0.64 9.12 -21.65
CA PHE A 195 -0.03 10.43 -21.70
C PHE A 195 -0.10 11.15 -20.35
N CYS A 196 -0.79 10.56 -19.38
CA CYS A 196 -1.07 11.25 -18.11
C CYS A 196 -0.02 11.00 -17.03
N ARG A 197 0.97 10.13 -17.29
CA ARG A 197 2.04 9.76 -16.35
C ARG A 197 1.57 9.25 -14.98
N VAL A 198 0.32 8.81 -14.88
CA VAL A 198 -0.22 8.19 -13.67
C VAL A 198 0.41 6.81 -13.47
N GLU A 199 0.71 6.47 -12.21
CA GLU A 199 1.20 5.15 -11.82
C GLU A 199 0.15 4.07 -12.08
N LEU A 200 0.51 3.10 -12.91
CA LEU A 200 -0.37 2.02 -13.35
C LEU A 200 -0.28 0.77 -12.46
N LYS A 201 0.55 0.78 -11.41
CA LYS A 201 0.80 -0.40 -10.54
C LYS A 201 -0.43 -0.88 -9.76
N GLN A 202 -1.42 -0.01 -9.54
CA GLN A 202 -2.66 -0.28 -8.78
C GLN A 202 -3.92 -0.19 -9.65
N ARG A 203 -3.77 0.14 -10.94
CA ARG A 203 -4.88 0.34 -11.88
C ARG A 203 -4.65 -0.57 -13.09
N GLY A 204 -5.72 -1.06 -13.70
CA GLY A 204 -5.59 -1.83 -14.95
C GLY A 204 -4.79 -1.03 -15.99
N TYR A 205 -3.87 -1.69 -16.67
CA TYR A 205 -3.07 -1.10 -17.74
C TYR A 205 -3.30 -1.84 -19.05
N TYR A 206 -3.12 -1.12 -20.16
CA TYR A 206 -3.20 -1.65 -21.50
C TYR A 206 -1.91 -1.32 -22.25
N LEU A 207 -1.40 -2.30 -23.00
CA LEU A 207 -0.20 -2.16 -23.80
C LEU A 207 -0.63 -1.97 -25.26
N ILE A 208 -0.42 -0.78 -25.81
CA ILE A 208 -0.75 -0.44 -27.20
C ILE A 208 0.56 0.04 -27.85
N ASP A 209 0.99 -0.58 -28.95
CA ASP A 209 2.25 -0.29 -29.66
C ASP A 209 3.52 -0.31 -28.78
N GLY A 210 3.54 -1.14 -27.74
CA GLY A 210 4.66 -1.24 -26.80
C GLY A 210 4.73 -0.11 -25.76
N GLU A 211 3.71 0.74 -25.71
CA GLU A 211 3.55 1.82 -24.74
C GLU A 211 2.41 1.50 -23.74
N LEU A 212 2.59 1.95 -22.50
CA LEU A 212 1.65 1.71 -21.41
C LEU A 212 0.61 2.81 -21.32
N TYR A 213 -0.66 2.43 -21.30
CA TYR A 213 -1.80 3.32 -21.19
C TYR A 213 -2.69 2.94 -20.00
N CYS A 214 -3.27 3.93 -19.32
CA CYS A 214 -4.33 3.68 -18.34
C CYS A 214 -5.62 3.26 -19.07
N GLN A 215 -6.54 2.64 -18.35
CA GLN A 215 -7.85 2.22 -18.89
C GLN A 215 -8.55 3.31 -19.70
N GLU A 216 -8.53 4.55 -19.23
CA GLU A 216 -9.17 5.69 -19.90
C GLU A 216 -8.50 6.04 -21.24
N HIS A 217 -7.19 6.30 -21.24
CA HIS A 217 -6.46 6.62 -22.47
C HIS A 217 -6.38 5.45 -23.46
N ALA A 218 -6.40 4.21 -22.95
CA ALA A 218 -6.45 3.01 -23.77
C ALA A 218 -7.80 2.89 -24.47
N SER A 219 -8.90 3.12 -23.75
CA SER A 219 -10.25 3.07 -24.29
C SER A 219 -10.46 4.15 -25.36
N MET A 220 -9.98 5.36 -25.12
CA MET A 220 -10.03 6.46 -26.08
C MET A 220 -9.27 6.14 -27.38
N ARG A 221 -8.13 5.45 -27.29
CA ARG A 221 -7.37 5.01 -28.47
C ARG A 221 -8.01 3.80 -29.17
N ALA A 222 -8.56 2.85 -28.42
CA ALA A 222 -9.21 1.66 -28.98
C ALA A 222 -10.51 2.00 -29.73
N GLN A 223 -11.28 2.99 -29.25
CA GLN A 223 -12.50 3.46 -29.92
C GLN A 223 -12.22 4.18 -31.25
N GLY A 224 -10.97 4.63 -31.49
CA GLY A 224 -10.53 5.18 -32.76
C GLY A 224 -10.03 4.15 -33.79
N ALA A 225 -9.90 2.87 -33.41
CA ALA A 225 -9.33 1.82 -34.27
C ALA A 225 -10.32 0.68 -34.60
N ALA A 226 -11.54 0.74 -34.09
CA ALA A 226 -12.61 -0.20 -34.42
C ALA A 226 -13.58 0.40 -35.44
N ASN A 227 -13.21 0.39 -36.71
CA ASN A 227 -14.21 0.37 -37.78
C ASN A 227 -13.67 -0.33 -39.04
N PRO A 228 -14.31 -1.43 -39.46
CA PRO A 228 -14.51 -1.66 -40.87
C PRO A 228 -16.01 -1.59 -41.20
N SER A 229 -16.31 -0.72 -42.17
CA SER A 229 -17.55 -0.63 -42.98
C SER A 229 -18.83 -0.32 -42.20
N GLN A 230 -19.40 0.90 -42.34
CA GLN A 230 -20.49 1.22 -43.30
C GLN A 230 -20.56 2.74 -43.51
N GLU A 231 -20.55 3.16 -44.76
CA GLU A 231 -20.98 4.48 -45.23
C GLU A 231 -22.35 4.92 -44.65
N GLY A 232 -22.46 6.17 -44.19
CA GLY A 232 -23.71 6.73 -43.68
C GLY A 232 -23.60 8.18 -43.24
N LEU A 233 -23.77 9.10 -44.19
CA LEU A 233 -23.96 10.54 -43.95
C LEU A 233 -25.16 10.80 -43.03
N ALA A 234 -24.96 11.53 -41.94
CA ALA A 234 -25.96 12.49 -41.45
C ALA A 234 -25.35 13.48 -40.47
N HIS A 235 -25.37 14.74 -40.91
CA HIS A 235 -25.08 15.94 -40.18
C HIS A 235 -25.99 16.07 -38.95
N VAL A 236 -25.45 16.45 -37.79
CA VAL A 236 -26.26 16.95 -36.68
C VAL A 236 -26.49 18.44 -36.92
N PRO A 237 -27.75 18.91 -37.07
CA PRO A 237 -27.99 20.34 -37.27
C PRO A 237 -27.67 21.10 -35.97
N LEU A 238 -26.81 22.11 -36.07
CA LEU A 238 -26.80 23.22 -35.12
C LEU A 238 -28.17 23.91 -35.19
N GLY A 239 -29.04 23.64 -34.22
CA GLY A 239 -30.37 24.26 -34.18
C GLY A 239 -31.10 24.15 -32.85
N LEU A 240 -30.41 23.80 -31.75
CA LEU A 240 -31.05 23.58 -30.44
C LEU A 240 -30.47 24.47 -29.34
N LEU A 241 -30.13 25.72 -29.66
CA LEU A 241 -29.88 26.77 -28.66
C LEU A 241 -30.83 27.98 -28.76
N ASP A 242 -31.54 28.18 -29.88
CA ASP A 242 -32.38 29.36 -30.06
C ASP A 242 -33.82 29.22 -29.51
N ALA A 243 -34.31 27.99 -29.30
CA ALA A 243 -35.68 27.77 -28.82
C ALA A 243 -35.88 28.02 -27.31
N VAL A 244 -34.80 27.93 -26.50
CA VAL A 244 -34.89 28.08 -25.04
C VAL A 244 -34.89 29.56 -24.62
N LEU A 245 -34.21 30.45 -25.38
CA LEU A 245 -34.23 31.88 -25.08
C LEU A 245 -35.55 32.58 -25.47
N ALA A 246 -36.25 32.11 -26.50
CA ALA A 246 -37.53 32.69 -26.92
C ALA A 246 -38.68 32.44 -25.91
N GLY A 247 -38.70 31.29 -25.24
CA GLY A 247 -39.72 30.96 -24.24
C GLY A 247 -39.60 31.75 -22.93
N HIS A 248 -38.41 32.24 -22.60
CA HIS A 248 -38.16 32.94 -21.33
C HIS A 248 -38.59 34.42 -21.37
N LEU A 249 -38.53 35.08 -22.54
CA LEU A 249 -39.01 36.46 -22.70
C LEU A 249 -40.54 36.58 -22.73
N GLN A 250 -41.25 35.60 -23.29
CA GLN A 250 -42.72 35.61 -23.29
C GLN A 250 -43.29 35.44 -21.87
N GLY A 251 -42.64 34.61 -21.03
CA GLY A 251 -43.04 34.40 -19.63
C GLY A 251 -42.80 35.61 -18.72
N LEU A 252 -41.80 36.44 -18.99
CA LEU A 252 -41.52 37.66 -18.23
C LEU A 252 -42.50 38.80 -18.57
N MET A 253 -42.96 38.91 -19.82
CA MET A 253 -43.98 39.89 -20.23
C MET A 253 -45.36 39.62 -19.59
N GLN A 254 -45.76 38.35 -19.42
CA GLN A 254 -47.03 38.02 -18.74
C GLN A 254 -47.01 38.36 -17.24
N ARG A 255 -45.85 38.28 -16.58
CA ARG A 255 -45.71 38.57 -15.14
C ARG A 255 -45.65 40.06 -14.83
N LEU A 256 -45.16 40.89 -15.76
CA LEU A 256 -45.20 42.35 -15.62
C LEU A 256 -46.62 42.89 -15.80
N ALA A 257 -47.40 42.38 -16.77
CA ALA A 257 -48.77 42.81 -17.00
C ALA A 257 -49.73 42.54 -15.81
N LEU A 258 -49.53 41.44 -15.07
CA LEU A 258 -50.31 41.15 -13.85
C LEU A 258 -49.94 42.05 -12.67
N LYS A 259 -48.73 42.62 -12.65
CA LYS A 259 -48.28 43.55 -11.61
C LYS A 259 -48.87 44.95 -11.83
N ASP A 260 -48.89 45.44 -13.07
CA ASP A 260 -49.50 46.73 -13.42
C ASP A 260 -51.03 46.76 -13.22
N THR A 261 -51.69 45.59 -13.32
CA THR A 261 -53.14 45.50 -13.10
C THR A 261 -53.50 45.53 -11.60
N LEU A 262 -52.61 45.04 -10.72
CA LEU A 262 -52.83 45.04 -9.27
C LEU A 262 -52.56 46.39 -8.61
N GLU A 263 -51.65 47.21 -9.14
CA GLU A 263 -51.40 48.57 -8.63
C GLU A 263 -52.51 49.57 -9.00
N ARG A 264 -53.34 49.29 -10.02
CA ARG A 264 -54.51 50.13 -10.38
C ARG A 264 -55.80 49.81 -9.61
N CYS A 265 -55.81 48.78 -8.78
CA CYS A 265 -56.97 48.44 -7.94
C CYS A 265 -56.86 48.97 -6.50
N PHE A 266 -55.77 49.67 -6.16
CA PHE A 266 -55.50 50.16 -4.80
C PHE A 266 -55.43 51.69 -4.68
N GLU A 267 -55.94 52.43 -5.66
CA GLU A 267 -56.14 53.88 -5.62
C GLU A 267 -57.61 54.24 -5.85
#